data_AF-A0A1J4K5I5-F1
#
_entry.id   AF-A0A1J4K5I5-F1
#
_cell.length_a   1.000
_cell.length_b   1.000
_cell.length_c   1.000
_cell.angle_alpha   90.00
_cell.angle_beta   90.00
_cell.angle_gamma   90.00
#
_symmetry.space_group_name_H-M   'P 1'
#
loop_
_entity.id
_entity.type
_entity.pdbx_description
1 polymer ?
#
loop_
_entity_poly.entity_id
_entity_poly.type
_entity_poly.pdbx_seq_one_letter_code
_entity_poly.pdbx_strand_id
1 'polypeptide(L)'
;MEEIPFPDFCLPSVDFNQLPDDFTLIYNNVKYPCKSSLAAILSKKIQLEMLSNLLMYQYRIPKIPLDCDIKSIASFLSGESLSFSPEDCVFHYIVASVLGISYLEKELKVYTMSVLETFPLDQILIQAKFLFENGGKVSPYYDSMSRHFIEDPSDELFKSLPVPLLVGMFKSIDGSVDFSNDSKYIDFFCSVGGRLLRYLKLDSLSQTQLKQIITSKSTNLNYLRKGISEIVARKAYKPPPQVIRCAYLGDSFHGIIDYLSEKCKANPISKNLISVKSAVHVSNNYSVNNIFEYNAPRSSFKAKANEPTWFIIDFKSPIVQIDAYSIKSLPLAQGSLQPANWKVYGSVGGEVWDKIDEQNNVTLSRYPDNAKTFVLLAKTKKYQFIKFDHPPVKVDKAVMCINAFELFGVYYV
;
A
#
# COMPACT_ATOMS: atom_id res chain seq x y z
N MET A 1 5.66 -40.71 -22.30
CA MET A 1 7.07 -40.31 -22.46
C MET A 1 7.07 -38.99 -23.16
N GLU A 2 7.74 -38.02 -22.59
CA GLU A 2 7.93 -36.70 -23.18
C GLU A 2 9.35 -36.61 -23.74
N GLU A 3 9.56 -35.68 -24.66
CA GLU A 3 10.83 -35.52 -25.37
C GLU A 3 11.17 -34.03 -25.47
N ILE A 4 12.37 -33.67 -25.07
CA ILE A 4 12.95 -32.35 -25.31
C ILE A 4 13.95 -32.50 -26.47
N PRO A 5 13.70 -31.84 -27.62
CA PRO A 5 14.58 -31.96 -28.77
C PRO A 5 15.96 -31.38 -28.47
N PHE A 6 16.98 -31.88 -29.17
CA PHE A 6 18.29 -31.24 -29.13
C PHE A 6 18.21 -29.81 -29.72
N PRO A 7 18.86 -28.79 -29.14
CA PRO A 7 18.73 -27.42 -29.60
C PRO A 7 19.40 -27.19 -30.97
N ASP A 8 18.57 -27.12 -32.02
CA ASP A 8 19.01 -26.90 -33.42
C ASP A 8 19.75 -25.57 -33.66
N PHE A 9 19.57 -24.58 -32.78
CA PHE A 9 20.13 -23.24 -32.96
C PHE A 9 21.63 -23.15 -32.67
N CYS A 10 22.24 -24.16 -32.02
CA CYS A 10 23.65 -24.09 -31.64
C CYS A 10 24.59 -24.29 -32.84
N LEU A 11 24.25 -25.20 -33.78
CA LEU A 11 25.09 -25.56 -34.93
C LEU A 11 24.23 -26.09 -36.09
N PRO A 12 23.44 -25.24 -36.79
CA PRO A 12 22.69 -25.68 -37.96
C PRO A 12 23.67 -26.23 -39.00
N SER A 13 23.43 -27.44 -39.52
CA SER A 13 24.24 -28.21 -40.49
C SER A 13 25.41 -29.08 -40.00
N VAL A 14 25.63 -29.20 -38.68
CA VAL A 14 26.64 -30.14 -38.15
C VAL A 14 26.02 -31.52 -37.92
N ASP A 15 26.55 -32.53 -38.60
CA ASP A 15 26.26 -33.94 -38.28
C ASP A 15 27.03 -34.31 -37.00
N PHE A 16 26.35 -34.21 -35.86
CA PHE A 16 26.95 -34.49 -34.57
C PHE A 16 27.52 -35.91 -34.48
N ASN A 17 27.07 -36.87 -35.30
CA ASN A 17 27.59 -38.24 -35.31
C ASN A 17 29.05 -38.34 -35.74
N GLN A 18 29.59 -37.29 -36.40
CA GLN A 18 31.00 -37.25 -36.81
C GLN A 18 31.95 -36.79 -35.69
N LEU A 19 31.41 -36.26 -34.59
CA LEU A 19 32.20 -35.86 -33.42
C LEU A 19 32.57 -37.09 -32.58
N PRO A 20 33.81 -37.18 -32.06
CA PRO A 20 34.24 -38.32 -31.25
C PRO A 20 33.60 -38.32 -29.87
N ASP A 21 33.34 -39.51 -29.33
CA ASP A 21 32.98 -39.71 -27.91
C ASP A 21 34.25 -39.64 -27.04
N ASP A 22 34.83 -38.45 -26.95
CA ASP A 22 36.11 -38.15 -26.29
C ASP A 22 35.97 -37.67 -24.84
N PHE A 23 34.76 -37.69 -24.29
CA PHE A 23 34.46 -37.29 -22.91
C PHE A 23 33.64 -38.36 -22.18
N THR A 24 33.71 -38.38 -20.84
CA THR A 24 32.96 -39.36 -20.05
C THR A 24 32.32 -38.73 -18.81
N LEU A 25 31.00 -38.83 -18.70
CA LEU A 25 30.32 -38.58 -17.42
C LEU A 25 30.44 -39.82 -16.53
N ILE A 26 30.70 -39.60 -15.24
CA ILE A 26 30.75 -40.66 -14.23
C ILE A 26 29.67 -40.41 -13.20
N TYR A 27 28.74 -41.35 -13.07
CA TYR A 27 27.66 -41.31 -12.08
C TYR A 27 27.45 -42.69 -11.46
N ASN A 28 27.37 -42.77 -10.13
CA ASN A 28 27.31 -44.04 -9.39
C ASN A 28 28.35 -45.09 -9.84
N ASN A 29 29.56 -44.62 -10.19
CA ASN A 29 30.67 -45.42 -10.75
C ASN A 29 30.41 -46.07 -12.12
N VAL A 30 29.28 -45.79 -12.75
CA VAL A 30 29.00 -46.12 -14.15
C VAL A 30 29.56 -44.98 -15.03
N LYS A 31 30.14 -45.36 -16.17
CA LYS A 31 30.74 -44.44 -17.16
C LYS A 31 29.80 -44.27 -18.34
N TYR A 32 29.56 -43.03 -18.74
CA TYR A 32 28.69 -42.66 -19.84
C TYR A 32 29.49 -41.83 -20.84
N PRO A 33 29.89 -42.41 -21.99
CA PRO A 33 30.63 -41.68 -23.01
C PRO A 33 29.75 -40.61 -23.65
N CYS A 34 30.34 -39.45 -23.94
CA CYS A 34 29.71 -38.37 -24.68
C CYS A 34 30.75 -37.48 -25.38
N LYS A 35 30.28 -36.44 -26.08
CA LYS A 35 31.12 -35.56 -26.90
C LYS A 35 31.58 -34.35 -26.09
N SER A 36 32.90 -34.15 -25.95
CA SER A 36 33.50 -33.07 -25.16
C SER A 36 33.03 -31.69 -25.63
N SER A 37 32.93 -31.49 -26.95
CA SER A 37 32.51 -30.24 -27.57
C SER A 37 31.07 -29.88 -27.20
N LEU A 38 30.14 -30.83 -27.29
CA LEU A 38 28.74 -30.61 -26.93
C LEU A 38 28.57 -30.46 -25.42
N ALA A 39 29.28 -31.26 -24.62
CA ALA A 39 29.30 -31.14 -23.17
C ALA A 39 29.77 -29.74 -22.73
N ALA A 40 30.86 -29.23 -23.31
CA ALA A 40 31.38 -27.90 -23.02
C ALA A 40 30.48 -26.75 -23.53
N ILE A 41 29.78 -26.94 -24.65
CA ILE A 41 28.86 -25.93 -25.19
C ILE A 41 27.59 -25.83 -24.33
N LEU A 42 27.03 -26.97 -23.92
CA LEU A 42 25.72 -27.04 -23.27
C LEU A 42 25.81 -26.90 -21.74
N SER A 43 26.85 -27.46 -21.12
CA SER A 43 27.04 -27.44 -19.67
C SER A 43 28.05 -26.35 -19.28
N LYS A 44 27.55 -25.27 -18.68
CA LYS A 44 28.41 -24.21 -18.12
C LYS A 44 29.38 -24.77 -17.07
N LYS A 45 28.95 -25.76 -16.29
CA LYS A 45 29.80 -26.37 -15.25
C LYS A 45 30.98 -27.11 -15.89
N ILE A 46 30.72 -27.99 -16.86
CA ILE A 46 31.77 -28.73 -17.57
C ILE A 46 32.70 -27.76 -18.31
N GLN A 47 32.15 -26.74 -18.97
CA GLN A 47 32.93 -25.71 -19.65
C GLN A 47 33.96 -25.05 -18.72
N LEU A 48 33.53 -24.59 -17.53
CA LEU A 48 34.41 -23.92 -16.57
C LEU A 48 35.49 -24.86 -16.02
N GLU A 49 35.17 -26.13 -15.78
CA GLU A 49 36.13 -27.13 -15.33
C GLU A 49 37.15 -27.45 -16.43
N MET A 50 36.73 -27.59 -17.69
CA MET A 50 37.62 -27.80 -18.83
C MET A 50 38.54 -26.60 -19.07
N LEU A 51 38.06 -25.38 -18.88
CA LEU A 51 38.90 -24.17 -18.94
C LEU A 51 39.94 -24.14 -17.81
N SER A 52 39.61 -24.73 -16.65
CA SER A 52 40.53 -24.83 -15.51
C SER A 52 41.52 -25.99 -15.65
N ASN A 53 41.13 -27.04 -16.37
CA ASN A 53 41.94 -28.21 -16.65
C ASN A 53 41.72 -28.67 -18.11
N LEU A 54 42.61 -28.25 -19.01
CA LEU A 54 42.53 -28.55 -20.44
C LEU A 54 42.68 -30.05 -20.77
N LEU A 55 43.19 -30.87 -19.84
CA LEU A 55 43.34 -32.31 -19.99
C LEU A 55 42.15 -33.10 -19.42
N MET A 56 41.10 -32.40 -19.02
CA MET A 56 39.91 -33.03 -18.46
C MET A 56 39.11 -33.76 -19.55
N TYR A 57 39.07 -35.09 -19.47
CA TYR A 57 38.30 -35.96 -20.36
C TYR A 57 37.12 -36.67 -19.65
N GLN A 58 36.92 -36.38 -18.36
CA GLN A 58 35.84 -36.98 -17.59
C GLN A 58 35.32 -36.03 -16.51
N TYR A 59 34.02 -36.10 -16.21
CA TYR A 59 33.39 -35.34 -15.12
C TYR A 59 32.56 -36.26 -14.23
N ARG A 60 32.77 -36.17 -12.91
CA ARG A 60 32.00 -36.96 -11.92
C ARG A 60 30.83 -36.15 -11.40
N ILE A 61 29.62 -36.64 -11.64
CA ILE A 61 28.40 -36.03 -11.12
C ILE A 61 28.24 -36.43 -9.64
N PRO A 62 27.95 -35.48 -8.73
CA PRO A 62 27.68 -35.78 -7.33
C PRO A 62 26.53 -36.78 -7.19
N LYS A 63 26.55 -37.61 -6.15
CA LYS A 63 25.47 -38.58 -5.90
C LYS A 63 24.17 -37.84 -5.60
N ILE A 64 23.18 -38.01 -6.47
CA ILE A 64 21.87 -37.35 -6.36
C ILE A 64 21.01 -38.19 -5.38
N PRO A 65 20.17 -37.56 -4.54
CA PRO A 65 19.28 -38.26 -3.61
C PRO A 65 18.04 -38.88 -4.29
N LEU A 66 18.24 -39.47 -5.48
CA LEU A 66 17.24 -40.17 -6.29
C LEU A 66 17.94 -41.30 -7.04
N ASP A 67 17.28 -42.45 -7.13
CA ASP A 67 17.83 -43.65 -7.76
C ASP A 67 17.36 -43.75 -9.23
N CYS A 68 17.93 -42.90 -10.07
CA CYS A 68 17.69 -42.89 -11.51
C CYS A 68 19.01 -42.90 -12.28
N ASP A 69 18.97 -43.33 -13.54
CA ASP A 69 20.11 -43.35 -14.44
C ASP A 69 20.25 -42.02 -15.21
N ILE A 70 21.48 -41.55 -15.47
CA ILE A 70 21.79 -40.35 -16.26
C ILE A 70 21.94 -40.63 -17.76
N LYS A 71 21.70 -41.87 -18.23
CA LYS A 71 21.91 -42.28 -19.62
C LYS A 71 21.29 -41.31 -20.64
N SER A 72 20.05 -40.89 -20.43
CA SER A 72 19.32 -39.94 -21.27
C SER A 72 20.01 -38.57 -21.35
N ILE A 73 20.56 -38.06 -20.25
CA ILE A 73 21.34 -36.82 -20.20
C ILE A 73 22.67 -36.99 -20.96
N ALA A 74 23.33 -38.13 -20.81
CA ALA A 74 24.56 -38.43 -21.55
C ALA A 74 24.30 -38.50 -23.06
N SER A 75 23.23 -39.20 -23.47
CA SER A 75 22.69 -39.22 -24.84
C SER A 75 22.43 -37.81 -25.37
N PHE A 76 21.79 -36.97 -24.54
CA PHE A 76 21.55 -35.57 -24.90
C PHE A 76 22.85 -34.80 -25.15
N LEU A 77 23.86 -34.98 -24.30
CA LEU A 77 25.19 -34.39 -24.53
C LEU A 77 25.96 -35.04 -25.70
N SER A 78 25.43 -36.11 -26.29
CA SER A 78 25.92 -36.71 -27.53
C SER A 78 25.16 -36.25 -28.77
N GLY A 79 24.19 -35.35 -28.64
CA GLY A 79 23.41 -34.79 -29.75
C GLY A 79 22.03 -35.42 -29.97
N GLU A 80 21.59 -36.31 -29.07
CA GLU A 80 20.25 -36.91 -29.12
C GLU A 80 19.21 -36.04 -28.38
N SER A 81 17.92 -36.28 -28.61
CA SER A 81 16.85 -35.70 -27.80
C SER A 81 16.84 -36.29 -26.38
N LEU A 82 16.34 -35.53 -25.41
CA LEU A 82 16.13 -36.02 -24.06
C LEU A 82 14.73 -36.61 -23.92
N SER A 83 14.62 -37.93 -23.82
CA SER A 83 13.38 -38.60 -23.43
C SER A 83 13.28 -38.76 -21.91
N PHE A 84 12.13 -38.44 -21.32
CA PHE A 84 11.90 -38.61 -19.88
C PHE A 84 10.46 -39.04 -19.55
N SER A 85 10.32 -39.64 -18.37
CA SER A 85 9.03 -39.95 -17.75
C SER A 85 8.67 -38.85 -16.73
N PRO A 86 7.39 -38.67 -16.37
CA PRO A 86 7.01 -37.79 -15.27
C PRO A 86 7.71 -38.14 -13.94
N GLU A 87 7.95 -39.43 -13.69
CA GLU A 87 8.59 -39.95 -12.48
C GLU A 87 10.07 -39.54 -12.39
N ASP A 88 10.78 -39.55 -13.52
CA ASP A 88 12.20 -39.20 -13.57
C ASP A 88 12.44 -37.71 -13.86
N CYS A 89 11.42 -36.93 -14.19
CA CYS A 89 11.56 -35.53 -14.60
C CYS A 89 12.34 -34.69 -13.57
N VAL A 90 12.02 -34.87 -12.28
CA VAL A 90 12.70 -34.19 -11.17
C VAL A 90 14.19 -34.54 -11.13
N PHE A 91 14.55 -35.80 -11.35
CA PHE A 91 15.94 -36.24 -11.44
C PHE A 91 16.68 -35.56 -12.59
N HIS A 92 16.08 -35.57 -13.79
CA HIS A 92 16.66 -34.91 -14.96
C HIS A 92 16.87 -33.42 -14.74
N TYR A 93 15.91 -32.76 -14.08
CA TYR A 93 16.05 -31.35 -13.70
C TYR A 93 17.24 -31.14 -12.75
N ILE A 94 17.39 -32.01 -11.74
CA ILE A 94 18.51 -31.91 -10.79
C ILE A 94 19.85 -32.08 -11.52
N VAL A 95 19.99 -33.11 -12.37
CA VAL A 95 21.21 -33.34 -13.15
C VAL A 95 21.52 -32.14 -14.05
N ALA A 96 20.53 -31.70 -14.84
CA ALA A 96 20.67 -30.56 -15.74
C ALA A 96 21.09 -29.31 -14.97
N SER A 97 20.56 -29.11 -13.77
CA SER A 97 20.86 -27.93 -12.99
C SER A 97 22.23 -27.96 -12.31
N VAL A 98 22.65 -29.10 -11.78
CA VAL A 98 24.02 -29.30 -11.26
C VAL A 98 25.06 -29.13 -12.37
N LEU A 99 24.75 -29.58 -13.59
CA LEU A 99 25.61 -29.38 -14.76
C LEU A 99 25.48 -27.96 -15.34
N GLY A 100 24.50 -27.16 -14.92
CA GLY A 100 24.27 -25.82 -15.48
C GLY A 100 23.85 -25.83 -16.96
N ILE A 101 23.09 -26.84 -17.39
CA ILE A 101 22.53 -26.97 -18.74
C ILE A 101 21.25 -26.13 -18.82
N SER A 102 21.40 -24.83 -19.09
CA SER A 102 20.29 -23.86 -18.98
C SER A 102 19.10 -24.15 -19.90
N TYR A 103 19.33 -24.78 -21.05
CA TYR A 103 18.26 -25.18 -21.97
C TYR A 103 17.36 -26.25 -21.32
N LEU A 104 17.93 -27.38 -20.89
CA LEU A 104 17.18 -28.43 -20.21
C LEU A 104 16.54 -27.95 -18.91
N GLU A 105 17.22 -27.13 -18.11
CA GLU A 105 16.64 -26.53 -16.90
C GLU A 105 15.36 -25.74 -17.21
N LYS A 106 15.32 -25.00 -18.32
CA LYS A 106 14.17 -24.20 -18.70
C LYS A 106 13.01 -25.09 -19.14
N GLU A 107 13.26 -26.06 -20.01
CA GLU A 107 12.25 -26.95 -20.56
C GLU A 107 11.67 -27.88 -19.48
N LEU A 108 12.50 -28.44 -18.61
CA LEU A 108 12.07 -29.34 -17.53
C LEU A 108 11.38 -28.62 -16.36
N LYS A 109 11.52 -27.29 -16.25
CA LYS A 109 11.03 -26.52 -15.08
C LYS A 109 9.54 -26.72 -14.83
N VAL A 110 8.71 -26.60 -15.87
CA VAL A 110 7.25 -26.63 -15.73
C VAL A 110 6.78 -28.01 -15.28
N TYR A 111 7.34 -29.06 -15.88
CA TYR A 111 7.08 -30.45 -15.51
C TYR A 111 7.58 -30.78 -14.11
N THR A 112 8.74 -30.26 -13.73
CA THR A 112 9.28 -30.42 -12.37
C THR A 112 8.34 -29.80 -11.34
N MET A 113 7.86 -28.58 -11.59
CA MET A 113 6.95 -27.89 -10.66
C MET A 113 5.65 -28.67 -10.46
N SER A 114 5.05 -29.24 -11.52
CA SER A 114 3.81 -30.01 -11.38
C SER A 114 4.02 -31.34 -10.63
N VAL A 115 5.12 -32.04 -10.90
CA VAL A 115 5.43 -33.32 -10.23
C VAL A 115 5.76 -33.10 -8.74
N LEU A 116 6.47 -32.02 -8.40
CA LEU A 116 6.83 -31.69 -7.02
C LEU A 116 5.62 -31.45 -6.11
N GLU A 117 4.42 -31.17 -6.64
CA GLU A 117 3.21 -31.04 -5.83
C GLU A 117 2.75 -32.37 -5.21
N THR A 118 3.22 -33.49 -5.76
CA THR A 118 2.87 -34.84 -5.29
C THR A 118 3.93 -35.45 -4.37
N PHE A 119 5.09 -34.78 -4.22
CA PHE A 119 6.21 -35.33 -3.47
C PHE A 119 6.03 -35.07 -1.97
N PRO A 120 6.50 -35.99 -1.11
CA PRO A 120 6.51 -35.75 0.32
C PRO A 120 7.54 -34.66 0.69
N LEU A 121 7.24 -33.90 1.76
CA LEU A 121 8.04 -32.74 2.17
C LEU A 121 9.52 -33.08 2.39
N ASP A 122 9.82 -34.21 3.03
CA ASP A 122 11.18 -34.64 3.31
C ASP A 122 12.03 -34.77 2.03
N GLN A 123 11.48 -35.38 0.98
CA GLN A 123 12.15 -35.49 -0.31
C GLN A 123 12.36 -34.14 -0.97
N ILE A 124 11.35 -33.26 -0.96
CA ILE A 124 11.46 -31.89 -1.49
C ILE A 124 12.60 -31.14 -0.81
N LEU A 125 12.69 -31.22 0.53
CA LEU A 125 13.71 -30.53 1.31
C LEU A 125 15.11 -31.09 1.08
N ILE A 126 15.25 -32.43 1.01
CA ILE A 126 16.52 -33.09 0.72
C ILE A 126 17.03 -32.69 -0.68
N GLN A 127 16.16 -32.70 -1.69
CA GLN A 127 16.50 -32.35 -3.07
C GLN A 127 16.83 -30.86 -3.22
N ALA A 128 16.05 -29.98 -2.61
CA ALA A 128 16.29 -28.53 -2.61
C ALA A 128 17.64 -28.19 -1.93
N LYS A 129 17.94 -28.83 -0.79
CA LYS A 129 19.22 -28.69 -0.11
C LYS A 129 20.38 -29.19 -0.96
N PHE A 130 20.24 -30.36 -1.57
CA PHE A 130 21.25 -30.91 -2.49
C PHE A 130 21.55 -29.95 -3.65
N LEU A 131 20.51 -29.42 -4.30
CA LEU A 131 20.67 -28.43 -5.37
C LEU A 131 21.40 -27.19 -4.88
N PHE A 132 21.00 -26.64 -3.72
CA PHE A 132 21.65 -25.47 -3.14
C PHE A 132 23.14 -25.69 -2.87
N GLU A 133 23.50 -26.83 -2.25
CA GLU A 133 24.88 -27.18 -1.91
C GLU A 133 25.76 -27.44 -3.12
N ASN A 134 25.18 -27.90 -4.23
CA ASN A 134 25.88 -28.18 -5.48
C ASN A 134 25.76 -27.05 -6.52
N GLY A 135 25.25 -25.87 -6.13
CA GLY A 135 25.16 -24.69 -7.00
C GLY A 135 24.08 -24.77 -8.09
N GLY A 136 23.13 -25.70 -7.96
CA GLY A 136 21.96 -25.82 -8.82
C GLY A 136 20.88 -24.78 -8.51
N LYS A 137 19.91 -24.67 -9.41
CA LYS A 137 18.74 -23.78 -9.31
C LYS A 137 17.64 -24.44 -8.49
N VAL A 138 17.32 -23.82 -7.37
CA VAL A 138 16.29 -24.32 -6.43
C VAL A 138 14.91 -23.72 -6.70
N SER A 139 14.78 -22.84 -7.69
CA SER A 139 13.55 -22.06 -7.91
C SER A 139 12.26 -22.88 -8.11
N PRO A 140 12.25 -24.08 -8.75
CA PRO A 140 11.04 -24.87 -8.86
C PRO A 140 10.53 -25.43 -7.52
N TYR A 141 11.42 -25.56 -6.53
CA TYR A 141 11.10 -26.15 -5.23
C TYR A 141 10.45 -25.13 -4.30
N TYR A 142 10.67 -23.83 -4.53
CA TYR A 142 10.23 -22.81 -3.57
C TYR A 142 8.72 -22.80 -3.38
N ASP A 143 7.93 -23.02 -4.42
CA ASP A 143 6.46 -22.97 -4.32
C ASP A 143 5.93 -24.14 -3.46
N SER A 144 6.40 -25.36 -3.73
CA SER A 144 6.03 -26.54 -2.92
C SER A 144 6.54 -26.44 -1.48
N MET A 145 7.79 -26.01 -1.28
CA MET A 145 8.34 -25.79 0.07
C MET A 145 7.55 -24.75 0.84
N SER A 146 7.19 -23.64 0.19
CA SER A 146 6.44 -22.54 0.81
C SER A 146 5.05 -22.98 1.24
N ARG A 147 4.37 -23.77 0.39
CA ARG A 147 3.04 -24.30 0.69
C ARG A 147 3.05 -25.16 1.96
N HIS A 148 3.96 -26.13 2.03
CA HIS A 148 4.12 -26.95 3.24
C HIS A 148 4.53 -26.15 4.47
N PHE A 149 5.41 -25.14 4.30
CA PHE A 149 5.81 -24.28 5.42
C PHE A 149 4.64 -23.46 5.98
N ILE A 150 3.74 -22.98 5.12
CA ILE A 150 2.54 -22.23 5.54
C ILE A 150 1.54 -23.15 6.25
N GLU A 151 1.46 -24.42 5.86
CA GLU A 151 0.61 -25.42 6.51
C GLU A 151 1.12 -25.81 7.90
N ASP A 152 2.43 -26.09 8.05
CA ASP A 152 3.05 -26.34 9.35
C ASP A 152 4.48 -25.77 9.45
N PRO A 153 4.65 -24.56 10.01
CA PRO A 153 5.97 -23.96 10.22
C PRO A 153 6.76 -24.60 11.37
N SER A 154 6.15 -25.52 12.12
CA SER A 154 6.77 -26.18 13.28
C SER A 154 7.65 -27.37 12.88
N ASP A 155 7.59 -27.79 11.61
CA ASP A 155 8.36 -28.93 11.12
C ASP A 155 9.87 -28.65 11.23
N GLU A 156 10.54 -29.48 12.04
CA GLU A 156 11.98 -29.38 12.33
C GLU A 156 12.85 -29.55 11.07
N LEU A 157 12.33 -30.19 10.02
CA LEU A 157 13.06 -30.39 8.77
C LEU A 157 13.47 -29.06 8.13
N PHE A 158 12.63 -28.02 8.22
CA PHE A 158 12.95 -26.69 7.71
C PHE A 158 14.12 -26.03 8.43
N LYS A 159 14.33 -26.33 9.73
CA LYS A 159 15.46 -25.77 10.50
C LYS A 159 16.81 -26.37 10.05
N SER A 160 16.79 -27.52 9.39
CA SER A 160 18.00 -28.17 8.85
C SER A 160 18.51 -27.54 7.54
N LEU A 161 17.73 -26.63 6.95
CA LEU A 161 18.05 -25.99 5.69
C LEU A 161 18.99 -24.79 5.88
N PRO A 162 19.90 -24.55 4.91
CA PRO A 162 20.69 -23.33 4.91
C PRO A 162 19.82 -22.07 4.92
N VAL A 163 20.11 -21.12 5.80
CA VAL A 163 19.36 -19.84 5.90
C VAL A 163 19.24 -19.11 4.54
N PRO A 164 20.26 -19.07 3.65
CA PRO A 164 20.09 -18.44 2.34
C PRO A 164 19.04 -19.12 1.46
N LEU A 165 18.88 -20.44 1.58
CA LEU A 165 17.85 -21.20 0.87
C LEU A 165 16.45 -20.82 1.38
N LEU A 166 16.27 -20.76 2.72
CA LEU A 166 15.05 -20.25 3.33
C LEU A 166 14.73 -18.83 2.85
N VAL A 167 15.72 -17.93 2.84
CA VAL A 167 15.54 -16.56 2.30
C VAL A 167 15.09 -16.57 0.83
N GLY A 168 15.58 -17.51 0.02
CA GLY A 168 15.13 -17.71 -1.35
C GLY A 168 13.64 -18.08 -1.43
N MET A 169 13.22 -19.05 -0.61
CA MET A 169 11.84 -19.48 -0.47
C MET A 169 10.93 -18.31 -0.05
N PHE A 170 11.24 -17.59 1.02
CA PHE A 170 10.41 -16.45 1.47
C PHE A 170 10.34 -15.28 0.48
N LYS A 171 11.27 -15.19 -0.49
CA LYS A 171 11.16 -14.20 -1.58
C LYS A 171 10.15 -14.60 -2.66
N SER A 172 9.87 -15.89 -2.83
CA SER A 172 8.90 -16.35 -3.84
C SER A 172 7.47 -16.36 -3.29
N ILE A 173 7.30 -16.37 -1.97
CA ILE A 173 5.98 -16.31 -1.32
C ILE A 173 5.28 -15.00 -1.68
N ASP A 174 4.00 -15.11 -2.03
CA ASP A 174 3.12 -13.96 -2.24
C ASP A 174 3.06 -13.08 -0.98
N GLY A 175 3.23 -11.77 -1.16
CA GLY A 175 3.22 -10.78 -0.08
C GLY A 175 1.86 -10.64 0.63
N SER A 176 0.83 -11.34 0.17
CA SER A 176 -0.46 -11.47 0.84
C SER A 176 -0.39 -12.25 2.16
N VAL A 177 0.53 -13.21 2.29
CA VAL A 177 0.69 -14.02 3.51
C VAL A 177 1.19 -13.16 4.67
N ASP A 178 0.45 -13.16 5.78
CA ASP A 178 0.85 -12.44 7.00
C ASP A 178 1.32 -13.40 8.09
N PHE A 179 2.64 -13.58 8.16
CA PHE A 179 3.31 -14.40 9.17
C PHE A 179 3.24 -13.83 10.59
N SER A 180 2.72 -12.61 10.75
CA SER A 180 2.66 -11.91 12.03
C SER A 180 1.47 -12.38 12.90
N ASN A 181 0.52 -13.08 12.30
CA ASN A 181 -0.73 -13.52 12.95
C ASN A 181 -0.57 -14.77 13.83
N ASP A 182 0.49 -15.56 13.63
CA ASP A 182 0.74 -16.79 14.39
C ASP A 182 2.16 -16.75 14.98
N SER A 183 2.25 -16.97 16.30
CA SER A 183 3.52 -16.98 17.03
C SER A 183 4.48 -18.07 16.54
N LYS A 184 3.97 -19.17 15.98
CA LYS A 184 4.82 -20.27 15.47
C LYS A 184 5.80 -19.80 14.40
N TYR A 185 5.40 -18.88 13.52
CA TYR A 185 6.31 -18.30 12.53
C TYR A 185 7.41 -17.45 13.16
N ILE A 186 7.05 -16.69 14.20
CA ILE A 186 7.99 -15.84 14.93
C ILE A 186 9.00 -16.71 15.68
N ASP A 187 8.54 -17.80 16.30
CA ASP A 187 9.38 -18.82 16.93
C ASP A 187 10.37 -19.42 15.92
N PHE A 188 9.85 -19.87 14.77
CA PHE A 188 10.68 -20.41 13.69
C PHE A 188 11.73 -19.39 13.23
N PHE A 189 11.33 -18.15 12.93
CA PHE A 189 12.24 -17.09 12.47
C PHE A 189 13.35 -16.80 13.48
N CYS A 190 13.04 -16.77 14.78
CA CYS A 190 14.03 -16.61 15.83
C CYS A 190 14.96 -17.83 15.92
N SER A 191 14.43 -19.05 15.76
CA SER A 191 15.21 -20.29 15.82
C SER A 191 16.26 -20.40 14.71
N VAL A 192 16.00 -19.83 13.52
CA VAL A 192 16.94 -19.82 12.38
C VAL A 192 17.80 -18.56 12.30
N GLY A 193 18.02 -17.87 13.43
CA GLY A 193 18.94 -16.73 13.54
C GLY A 193 18.35 -15.37 13.12
N GLY A 194 17.02 -15.27 13.02
CA GLY A 194 16.30 -14.00 12.88
C GLY A 194 16.32 -13.34 11.51
N ARG A 195 17.05 -13.87 10.51
CA ARG A 195 17.17 -13.24 9.17
C ARG A 195 15.82 -13.09 8.46
N LEU A 196 14.89 -14.00 8.76
CA LEU A 196 13.54 -14.05 8.23
C LEU A 196 12.58 -13.05 8.89
N LEU A 197 12.95 -12.42 10.02
CA LEU A 197 12.12 -11.40 10.66
C LEU A 197 11.79 -10.20 9.76
N ARG A 198 12.59 -9.97 8.71
CA ARG A 198 12.34 -8.95 7.69
C ARG A 198 11.03 -9.15 6.91
N TYR A 199 10.43 -10.34 6.97
CA TYR A 199 9.18 -10.69 6.31
C TYR A 199 7.95 -10.48 7.23
N LEU A 200 8.16 -10.08 8.49
CA LEU A 200 7.07 -9.74 9.41
C LEU A 200 6.52 -8.34 9.14
N LYS A 201 5.20 -8.20 9.28
CA LYS A 201 4.51 -6.90 9.31
C LYS A 201 4.55 -6.39 10.75
N LEU A 202 5.52 -5.53 11.04
CA LEU A 202 5.75 -5.06 12.42
C LEU A 202 4.56 -4.30 13.02
N ASP A 203 3.68 -3.73 12.19
CA ASP A 203 2.48 -3.02 12.60
C ASP A 203 1.34 -3.94 13.05
N SER A 204 1.33 -5.22 12.67
CA SER A 204 0.35 -6.20 13.12
C SER A 204 0.79 -7.00 14.36
N LEU A 205 2.03 -6.83 14.82
CA LEU A 205 2.53 -7.55 15.99
C LEU A 205 1.95 -7.01 17.31
N SER A 206 1.51 -7.92 18.18
CA SER A 206 1.15 -7.62 19.56
C SER A 206 2.38 -7.24 20.41
N GLN A 207 2.14 -6.57 21.54
CA GLN A 207 3.21 -6.22 22.48
C GLN A 207 3.96 -7.47 23.00
N THR A 208 3.25 -8.58 23.19
CA THR A 208 3.84 -9.85 23.64
C THR A 208 4.79 -10.41 22.60
N GLN A 209 4.38 -10.44 21.33
CA GLN A 209 5.23 -10.91 20.22
C GLN A 209 6.45 -10.01 20.03
N LEU A 210 6.29 -8.69 20.11
CA LEU A 210 7.41 -7.75 20.05
C LEU A 210 8.40 -7.98 21.19
N LYS A 211 7.89 -8.14 22.43
CA LYS A 211 8.74 -8.44 23.60
C LYS A 211 9.52 -9.73 23.38
N GLN A 212 8.88 -10.78 22.88
CA GLN A 212 9.52 -12.06 22.57
C GLN A 212 10.67 -11.90 21.56
N ILE A 213 10.45 -11.17 20.46
CA ILE A 213 11.49 -10.93 19.45
C ILE A 213 12.66 -10.16 20.05
N ILE A 214 12.38 -9.12 20.84
CA ILE A 214 13.40 -8.26 21.46
C ILE A 214 14.21 -9.02 22.52
N THR A 215 13.59 -9.93 23.28
CA THR A 215 14.28 -10.70 24.33
C THR A 215 15.01 -11.95 23.80
N SER A 216 14.82 -12.31 22.53
CA SER A 216 15.50 -13.45 21.91
C SER A 216 17.00 -13.18 21.76
N LYS A 217 17.84 -13.93 22.49
CA LYS A 217 19.30 -13.76 22.51
C LYS A 217 19.99 -14.13 21.19
N SER A 218 19.39 -15.02 20.40
CA SER A 218 19.94 -15.51 19.12
C SER A 218 19.56 -14.64 17.91
N THR A 219 18.76 -13.59 18.13
CA THR A 219 18.14 -12.83 17.06
C THR A 219 18.88 -11.52 16.78
N ASN A 220 19.36 -11.33 15.55
CA ASN A 220 19.90 -10.04 15.13
C ASN A 220 18.76 -9.06 14.78
N LEU A 221 18.48 -8.12 15.68
CA LEU A 221 17.39 -7.14 15.54
C LEU A 221 17.58 -6.16 14.37
N ASN A 222 18.77 -6.08 13.77
CA ASN A 222 18.99 -5.22 12.59
C ASN A 222 18.09 -5.62 11.40
N TYR A 223 17.60 -6.86 11.37
CA TYR A 223 16.66 -7.30 10.35
C TYR A 223 15.29 -6.62 10.44
N LEU A 224 14.95 -6.00 11.56
CA LEU A 224 13.73 -5.21 11.75
C LEU A 224 13.87 -3.75 11.33
N ARG A 225 15.08 -3.26 11.07
CA ARG A 225 15.35 -1.83 10.83
C ARG A 225 14.48 -1.24 9.72
N LYS A 226 14.24 -2.00 8.64
CA LYS A 226 13.39 -1.57 7.52
C LYS A 226 11.95 -1.36 7.98
N GLY A 227 11.35 -2.36 8.62
CA GLY A 227 9.98 -2.26 9.14
C GLY A 227 9.82 -1.14 10.17
N ILE A 228 10.80 -0.96 11.06
CA ILE A 228 10.81 0.14 12.03
C ILE A 228 10.83 1.49 11.31
N SER A 229 11.70 1.64 10.30
CA SER A 229 11.80 2.87 9.51
C SER A 229 10.49 3.19 8.79
N GLU A 230 9.79 2.18 8.25
CA GLU A 230 8.50 2.35 7.59
C GLU A 230 7.41 2.81 8.57
N ILE A 231 7.35 2.22 9.76
CA ILE A 231 6.43 2.64 10.82
C ILE A 231 6.71 4.09 11.24
N VAL A 232 7.98 4.43 11.46
CA VAL A 232 8.38 5.79 11.83
C VAL A 232 8.03 6.77 10.73
N ALA A 233 8.33 6.46 9.47
CA ALA A 233 8.01 7.34 8.34
C ALA A 233 6.49 7.60 8.20
N ARG A 234 5.66 6.57 8.37
CA ARG A 234 4.19 6.72 8.36
C ARG A 234 3.67 7.59 9.52
N LYS A 235 4.29 7.51 10.70
CA LYS A 235 3.91 8.32 11.86
C LYS A 235 4.50 9.74 11.83
N ALA A 236 5.62 9.97 11.14
CA ALA A 236 6.41 11.19 11.25
C ALA A 236 6.10 12.29 10.22
N TYR A 237 5.34 12.03 9.15
CA TYR A 237 5.07 13.06 8.13
C TYR A 237 3.59 13.45 8.06
N LYS A 238 3.20 14.45 8.84
CA LYS A 238 2.11 15.37 8.46
C LYS A 238 2.79 16.59 7.84
N PRO A 239 2.57 16.91 6.55
CA PRO A 239 3.04 18.18 6.01
C PRO A 239 2.49 19.32 6.88
N PRO A 240 3.24 20.42 7.07
CA PRO A 240 2.74 21.56 7.84
C PRO A 240 1.38 21.98 7.26
N PRO A 241 0.36 22.21 8.12
CA PRO A 241 -0.98 22.55 7.65
C PRO A 241 -0.89 23.76 6.72
N GLN A 242 -1.46 23.65 5.52
CA GLN A 242 -1.45 24.74 4.56
C GLN A 242 -2.34 25.85 5.13
N VAL A 243 -1.78 27.06 5.26
CA VAL A 243 -2.46 28.21 5.84
C VAL A 243 -2.93 29.12 4.73
N ILE A 244 -4.23 29.40 4.68
CA ILE A 244 -4.85 30.28 3.67
C ILE A 244 -5.40 31.50 4.39
N ARG A 245 -4.99 32.69 3.94
CA ARG A 245 -5.38 33.98 4.52
C ARG A 245 -6.43 34.65 3.64
N CYS A 246 -7.67 34.74 4.13
CA CYS A 246 -8.77 35.47 3.49
C CYS A 246 -9.03 36.76 4.28
N ALA A 247 -8.18 37.78 4.11
CA ALA A 247 -8.34 39.05 4.82
C ALA A 247 -9.43 39.91 4.17
N TYR A 248 -10.18 40.67 4.98
CA TYR A 248 -11.09 41.67 4.44
C TYR A 248 -10.30 42.85 3.88
N LEU A 249 -10.40 43.07 2.57
CA LEU A 249 -9.70 44.14 1.82
C LEU A 249 -10.68 45.12 1.15
N GLY A 250 -11.91 45.22 1.67
CA GLY A 250 -12.97 46.10 1.16
C GLY A 250 -14.13 45.36 0.49
N ASP A 251 -13.89 44.16 -0.04
CA ASP A 251 -14.95 43.30 -0.58
C ASP A 251 -15.64 42.49 0.52
N SER A 252 -16.94 42.72 0.70
CA SER A 252 -17.72 42.14 1.80
C SER A 252 -18.05 40.66 1.61
N PHE A 253 -17.85 40.08 0.42
CA PHE A 253 -18.20 38.68 0.14
C PHE A 253 -17.09 37.91 -0.59
N HIS A 254 -15.83 38.29 -0.36
CA HIS A 254 -14.63 37.59 -0.86
C HIS A 254 -13.79 37.06 0.30
N GLY A 255 -14.37 36.12 1.07
CA GLY A 255 -13.78 35.60 2.31
C GLY A 255 -13.45 34.11 2.28
N ILE A 256 -13.59 33.45 3.43
CA ILE A 256 -13.31 32.02 3.60
C ILE A 256 -14.33 31.17 2.84
N ILE A 257 -15.61 31.52 2.91
CA ILE A 257 -16.66 30.76 2.23
C ILE A 257 -16.58 30.95 0.72
N ASP A 258 -16.32 32.17 0.25
CA ASP A 258 -16.07 32.43 -1.17
C ASP A 258 -14.86 31.64 -1.70
N TYR A 259 -13.73 31.65 -0.98
CA TYR A 259 -12.57 30.81 -1.30
C TYR A 259 -12.94 29.32 -1.45
N LEU A 260 -13.75 28.77 -0.53
CA LEU A 260 -14.21 27.39 -0.63
C LEU A 260 -15.13 27.19 -1.84
N SER A 261 -15.95 28.19 -2.16
CA SER A 261 -16.87 28.17 -3.30
C SER A 261 -16.11 28.16 -4.63
N GLU A 262 -15.11 29.03 -4.78
CA GLU A 262 -14.20 29.06 -5.93
C GLU A 262 -13.44 27.73 -6.08
N LYS A 263 -12.89 27.21 -4.96
CA LYS A 263 -12.14 25.95 -4.94
C LYS A 263 -12.99 24.77 -5.43
N CYS A 264 -14.27 24.72 -5.05
CA CYS A 264 -15.16 23.63 -5.43
C CYS A 264 -16.11 23.93 -6.60
N LYS A 265 -16.03 25.14 -7.16
CA LYS A 265 -16.87 25.67 -8.26
C LYS A 265 -18.38 25.49 -8.00
N ALA A 266 -18.79 25.55 -6.74
CA ALA A 266 -20.15 25.29 -6.28
C ALA A 266 -20.36 25.82 -4.86
N ASN A 267 -21.57 25.71 -4.32
CA ASN A 267 -21.82 25.99 -2.91
C ASN A 267 -21.06 24.96 -2.04
N PRO A 268 -20.21 25.39 -1.07
CA PRO A 268 -19.37 24.49 -0.27
C PRO A 268 -20.14 23.43 0.53
N ILE A 269 -21.41 23.72 0.86
CA ILE A 269 -22.31 22.75 1.51
C ILE A 269 -22.60 21.58 0.58
N SER A 270 -22.90 21.86 -0.70
CA SER A 270 -23.23 20.84 -1.71
C SER A 270 -22.06 19.88 -2.02
N LYS A 271 -20.83 20.34 -1.79
CA LYS A 271 -19.59 19.56 -1.95
C LYS A 271 -19.08 18.99 -0.63
N ASN A 272 -19.86 19.11 0.43
CA ASN A 272 -19.55 18.55 1.75
C ASN A 272 -18.22 19.09 2.32
N LEU A 273 -17.79 20.30 1.92
CA LEU A 273 -16.60 20.96 2.47
C LEU A 273 -16.87 21.57 3.85
N ILE A 274 -18.10 22.04 4.04
CA ILE A 274 -18.66 22.48 5.32
C ILE A 274 -20.03 21.82 5.50
N SER A 275 -20.54 21.81 6.72
CA SER A 275 -21.95 21.50 6.97
C SER A 275 -22.60 22.65 7.73
N VAL A 276 -23.88 22.90 7.49
CA VAL A 276 -24.61 23.97 8.17
C VAL A 276 -25.86 23.39 8.83
N LYS A 277 -26.00 23.63 10.13
CA LYS A 277 -27.23 23.37 10.89
C LYS A 277 -27.90 24.70 11.17
N SER A 278 -29.23 24.75 11.21
CA SER A 278 -29.95 26.00 11.47
C SER A 278 -31.23 25.79 12.26
N ALA A 279 -31.80 26.91 12.70
CA ALA A 279 -33.20 27.01 13.07
C ALA A 279 -34.11 26.63 11.88
N VAL A 280 -35.38 26.34 12.19
CA VAL A 280 -36.37 25.92 11.20
C VAL A 280 -36.68 27.07 10.23
N HIS A 281 -36.48 26.83 8.94
CA HIS A 281 -36.84 27.78 7.89
C HIS A 281 -38.34 27.74 7.55
N VAL A 282 -38.85 28.83 6.97
CA VAL A 282 -40.27 28.97 6.61
C VAL A 282 -40.69 28.02 5.48
N SER A 283 -39.84 27.81 4.48
CA SER A 283 -40.05 26.84 3.40
C SER A 283 -38.72 26.43 2.76
N ASN A 284 -38.69 25.33 2.00
CA ASN A 284 -37.46 24.81 1.42
C ASN A 284 -36.73 25.81 0.49
N ASN A 285 -37.47 26.76 -0.10
CA ASN A 285 -36.89 27.83 -0.91
C ASN A 285 -36.10 28.86 -0.08
N TYR A 286 -36.20 28.81 1.25
CA TYR A 286 -35.52 29.71 2.19
C TYR A 286 -34.58 28.96 3.14
N SER A 287 -33.96 27.88 2.64
CA SER A 287 -32.97 27.08 3.36
C SER A 287 -31.77 27.93 3.80
N VAL A 288 -31.09 27.51 4.87
CA VAL A 288 -29.85 28.15 5.33
C VAL A 288 -28.74 28.11 4.26
N ASN A 289 -28.78 27.14 3.34
CA ASN A 289 -27.78 27.01 2.28
C ASN A 289 -27.69 28.24 1.37
N ASN A 290 -28.79 28.99 1.29
CA ASN A 290 -28.94 30.18 0.46
C ASN A 290 -28.01 31.33 0.89
N ILE A 291 -27.54 31.36 2.15
CA ILE A 291 -26.68 32.44 2.64
C ILE A 291 -25.29 32.46 2.01
N PHE A 292 -24.95 31.44 1.21
CA PHE A 292 -23.70 31.34 0.44
C PHE A 292 -23.92 31.45 -1.08
N GLU A 293 -25.10 31.90 -1.51
CA GLU A 293 -25.43 32.13 -2.93
C GLU A 293 -25.37 33.61 -3.28
N TYR A 294 -24.14 34.18 -3.27
CA TYR A 294 -23.93 35.63 -3.39
C TYR A 294 -24.47 36.26 -4.69
N ASN A 295 -24.54 35.48 -5.77
CA ASN A 295 -25.01 35.93 -7.08
C ASN A 295 -26.52 35.75 -7.32
N ALA A 296 -27.26 35.19 -6.35
CA ALA A 296 -28.68 34.92 -6.49
C ALA A 296 -29.51 36.01 -5.73
N PRO A 297 -30.05 37.03 -6.42
CA PRO A 297 -30.59 38.25 -5.79
C PRO A 297 -31.83 38.02 -4.91
N ARG A 298 -32.47 36.85 -5.00
CA ARG A 298 -33.64 36.46 -4.19
C ARG A 298 -33.35 35.29 -3.25
N SER A 299 -32.13 34.75 -3.27
CA SER A 299 -31.75 33.65 -2.38
C SER A 299 -31.57 34.19 -0.97
N SER A 300 -32.20 33.56 0.02
CA SER A 300 -32.09 33.98 1.41
C SER A 300 -32.48 32.88 2.37
N PHE A 301 -31.95 32.95 3.58
CA PHE A 301 -32.45 32.19 4.71
C PHE A 301 -33.55 32.98 5.42
N LYS A 302 -34.69 32.33 5.68
CA LYS A 302 -35.81 32.92 6.43
C LYS A 302 -36.26 31.97 7.53
N ALA A 303 -36.03 32.34 8.78
CA ALA A 303 -36.40 31.55 9.96
C ALA A 303 -37.83 31.87 10.40
N LYS A 304 -38.59 30.89 10.93
CA LYS A 304 -39.98 31.09 11.35
C LYS A 304 -40.16 32.27 12.30
N ALA A 305 -41.28 32.97 12.15
CA ALA A 305 -41.64 34.10 13.00
C ALA A 305 -41.72 33.67 14.48
N ASN A 306 -41.32 34.56 15.38
CA ASN A 306 -41.32 34.34 16.83
C ASN A 306 -40.42 33.20 17.36
N GLU A 307 -39.56 32.61 16.53
CA GLU A 307 -38.55 31.63 16.94
C GLU A 307 -37.15 32.26 16.98
N PRO A 308 -36.20 31.72 17.78
CA PRO A 308 -34.81 32.12 17.70
C PRO A 308 -34.22 31.80 16.33
N THR A 309 -33.48 32.73 15.75
CA THR A 309 -32.82 32.52 14.45
C THR A 309 -31.35 32.25 14.66
N TRP A 310 -30.90 31.03 14.37
CA TRP A 310 -29.51 30.65 14.49
C TRP A 310 -29.07 29.75 13.34
N PHE A 311 -27.78 29.74 13.07
CA PHE A 311 -27.13 28.73 12.24
C PHE A 311 -25.71 28.47 12.74
N ILE A 312 -25.23 27.26 12.50
CA ILE A 312 -23.91 26.77 12.88
C ILE A 312 -23.23 26.25 11.62
N ILE A 313 -22.08 26.83 11.29
CA ILE A 313 -21.19 26.35 10.25
C ILE A 313 -20.16 25.43 10.91
N ASP A 314 -20.08 24.19 10.46
CA ASP A 314 -19.08 23.20 10.84
C ASP A 314 -18.08 23.02 9.70
N PHE A 315 -16.83 23.41 9.95
CA PHE A 315 -15.72 23.26 9.01
C PHE A 315 -15.12 21.85 9.00
N LYS A 316 -15.55 20.94 9.89
CA LYS A 316 -15.14 19.52 9.98
C LYS A 316 -13.68 19.31 10.39
N SER A 317 -12.79 19.18 9.41
CA SER A 317 -11.37 18.86 9.61
C SER A 317 -10.45 20.08 9.49
N PRO A 318 -10.76 21.08 8.65
CA PRO A 318 -10.12 22.39 8.75
C PRO A 318 -10.67 23.20 9.92
N ILE A 319 -9.79 24.02 10.51
CA ILE A 319 -10.12 24.94 11.60
C ILE A 319 -10.02 26.37 11.02
N VAL A 320 -10.82 27.30 11.54
CA VAL A 320 -10.80 28.71 11.13
C VAL A 320 -10.43 29.63 12.27
N GLN A 321 -9.77 30.73 11.97
CA GLN A 321 -9.61 31.87 12.85
C GLN A 321 -10.27 33.07 12.19
N ILE A 322 -11.13 33.78 12.89
CA ILE A 322 -11.96 34.84 12.34
C ILE A 322 -11.40 36.19 12.75
N ASP A 323 -11.32 37.12 11.80
CA ASP A 323 -10.95 38.51 12.05
C ASP A 323 -12.04 39.49 11.62
N ALA A 324 -12.96 39.07 10.76
CA ALA A 324 -14.15 39.83 10.41
C ALA A 324 -15.25 38.89 9.90
N TYR A 325 -16.46 39.40 9.82
CA TYR A 325 -17.56 38.72 9.13
C TYR A 325 -18.48 39.75 8.45
N SER A 326 -19.15 39.31 7.40
CA SER A 326 -20.15 40.13 6.70
C SER A 326 -21.52 39.52 6.79
N ILE A 327 -22.50 40.40 6.86
CA ILE A 327 -23.91 40.03 6.77
C ILE A 327 -24.60 40.94 5.76
N LYS A 328 -25.45 40.35 4.93
CA LYS A 328 -26.35 41.06 4.02
C LYS A 328 -27.78 40.65 4.31
N SER A 329 -28.66 41.63 4.30
CA SER A 329 -30.10 41.43 4.44
C SER A 329 -30.82 41.71 3.13
N LEU A 330 -32.05 41.21 2.99
CA LEU A 330 -32.91 41.64 1.89
C LEU A 330 -33.42 43.08 2.12
N PRO A 331 -33.72 43.82 1.04
CA PRO A 331 -34.37 45.13 1.16
C PRO A 331 -35.69 45.04 1.93
N LEU A 332 -35.97 46.02 2.79
CA LEU A 332 -37.22 46.09 3.57
C LEU A 332 -38.48 46.06 2.68
N ALA A 333 -38.40 46.64 1.47
CA ALA A 333 -39.46 46.61 0.47
C ALA A 333 -39.88 45.19 0.03
N GLN A 334 -39.07 44.17 0.33
CA GLN A 334 -39.39 42.76 0.07
C GLN A 334 -40.04 42.07 1.28
N GLY A 335 -40.54 42.84 2.27
CA GLY A 335 -41.33 42.33 3.39
C GLY A 335 -40.53 41.51 4.42
N SER A 336 -39.23 41.77 4.54
CA SER A 336 -38.33 41.00 5.41
C SER A 336 -37.86 41.80 6.62
N LEU A 337 -37.72 41.14 7.78
CA LEU A 337 -37.05 41.74 8.94
C LEU A 337 -35.54 41.55 8.80
N GLN A 338 -34.81 42.64 8.97
CA GLN A 338 -33.35 42.61 9.00
C GLN A 338 -32.88 42.25 10.42
N PRO A 339 -31.77 41.51 10.57
CA PRO A 339 -31.16 41.30 11.87
C PRO A 339 -30.70 42.65 12.44
N ALA A 340 -31.08 42.91 13.69
CA ALA A 340 -30.69 44.13 14.41
C ALA A 340 -29.81 43.83 15.64
N ASN A 341 -29.97 42.65 16.24
CA ASN A 341 -29.20 42.22 17.39
C ASN A 341 -28.76 40.77 17.21
N TRP A 342 -27.48 40.45 17.37
CA TRP A 342 -27.02 39.06 17.27
C TRP A 342 -25.71 38.86 18.00
N LYS A 343 -25.38 37.59 18.22
CA LYS A 343 -24.11 37.13 18.76
C LYS A 343 -23.46 36.15 17.80
N VAL A 344 -22.14 36.24 17.69
CA VAL A 344 -21.32 35.26 16.97
C VAL A 344 -20.50 34.49 17.98
N TYR A 345 -20.47 33.18 17.86
CA TYR A 345 -19.70 32.29 18.74
C TYR A 345 -18.79 31.36 17.95
N GLY A 346 -17.72 30.90 18.60
CA GLY A 346 -16.82 29.88 18.08
C GLY A 346 -16.73 28.67 19.02
N SER A 347 -16.54 27.48 18.46
CA SER A 347 -16.28 26.26 19.25
C SER A 347 -15.25 25.35 18.57
N VAL A 348 -14.47 24.62 19.36
CA VAL A 348 -13.56 23.58 18.88
C VAL A 348 -14.28 22.23 18.74
N GLY A 349 -15.30 21.95 19.57
CA GLY A 349 -15.98 20.65 19.62
C GLY A 349 -17.51 20.71 19.53
N GLY A 350 -18.10 21.90 19.40
CA GLY A 350 -19.55 22.10 19.32
C GLY A 350 -20.28 22.12 20.67
N GLU A 351 -19.59 21.82 21.78
CA GLU A 351 -20.17 21.76 23.13
C GLU A 351 -19.97 23.05 23.92
N VAL A 352 -18.73 23.57 23.94
CA VAL A 352 -18.36 24.82 24.63
C VAL A 352 -18.21 25.94 23.62
N TRP A 353 -18.89 27.06 23.84
CA TRP A 353 -18.97 28.18 22.90
C TRP A 353 -18.33 29.45 23.46
N ASP A 354 -17.30 29.93 22.79
CA ASP A 354 -16.65 31.22 23.06
C ASP A 354 -17.39 32.33 22.31
N LYS A 355 -17.82 33.39 23.01
CA LYS A 355 -18.43 34.56 22.35
C LYS A 355 -17.35 35.34 21.58
N ILE A 356 -17.51 35.42 20.27
CA ILE A 356 -16.61 36.13 19.35
C ILE A 356 -17.01 37.59 19.24
N ASP A 357 -18.31 37.86 19.04
CA ASP A 357 -18.83 39.20 18.83
C ASP A 357 -20.30 39.31 19.27
N GLU A 358 -20.73 40.54 19.54
CA GLU A 358 -22.11 40.89 19.89
C GLU A 358 -22.47 42.25 19.30
N GLN A 359 -23.53 42.28 18.50
CA GLN A 359 -24.02 43.48 17.85
C GLN A 359 -25.42 43.80 18.35
N ASN A 360 -25.70 45.09 18.58
CA ASN A 360 -26.99 45.57 19.05
C ASN A 360 -27.43 46.81 18.24
N ASN A 361 -28.73 46.92 18.01
CA ASN A 361 -29.38 48.05 17.32
C ASN A 361 -28.78 48.40 15.95
N VAL A 362 -28.33 47.40 15.19
CA VAL A 362 -27.81 47.61 13.83
C VAL A 362 -28.95 47.80 12.84
N THR A 363 -28.85 48.79 11.96
CA THR A 363 -29.77 48.99 10.83
C THR A 363 -29.04 48.75 9.51
N LEU A 364 -29.16 47.55 8.95
CA LEU A 364 -28.43 47.16 7.73
C LEU A 364 -28.85 47.98 6.50
N SER A 365 -30.11 48.41 6.41
CA SER A 365 -30.62 49.24 5.32
C SER A 365 -29.96 50.61 5.15
N ARG A 366 -29.17 51.06 6.14
CA ARG A 366 -28.39 52.30 6.04
C ARG A 366 -27.06 52.12 5.29
N TYR A 367 -26.70 50.88 4.96
CA TYR A 367 -25.45 50.56 4.28
C TYR A 367 -25.69 50.18 2.82
N PRO A 368 -24.72 50.41 1.92
CA PRO A 368 -24.79 49.94 0.54
C PRO A 368 -25.15 48.46 0.47
N ASP A 369 -26.04 48.11 -0.47
CA ASP A 369 -26.57 46.76 -0.67
C ASP A 369 -27.22 46.08 0.56
N ASN A 370 -27.55 46.86 1.59
CA ASN A 370 -28.01 46.36 2.89
C ASN A 370 -27.00 45.37 3.52
N ALA A 371 -25.71 45.58 3.26
CA ALA A 371 -24.61 44.73 3.72
C ALA A 371 -23.62 45.51 4.59
N LYS A 372 -23.06 44.84 5.59
CA LYS A 372 -22.00 45.40 6.43
C LYS A 372 -20.99 44.34 6.83
N THR A 373 -19.72 44.71 6.78
CA THR A 373 -18.61 43.94 7.35
C THR A 373 -18.31 44.43 8.76
N PHE A 374 -18.14 43.51 9.71
CA PHE A 374 -17.79 43.76 11.09
C PHE A 374 -16.39 43.23 11.35
N VAL A 375 -15.43 44.14 11.53
CA VAL A 375 -14.04 43.80 11.85
C VAL A 375 -13.89 43.62 13.35
N LEU A 376 -13.32 42.49 13.76
CA LEU A 376 -13.09 42.14 15.16
C LEU A 376 -11.84 42.85 15.69
N LEU A 377 -11.94 43.39 16.89
CA LEU A 377 -10.84 44.11 17.53
C LEU A 377 -9.73 43.19 18.06
N ALA A 378 -10.08 41.94 18.38
CA ALA A 378 -9.16 40.94 18.90
C ALA A 378 -9.10 39.72 17.98
N LYS A 379 -7.90 39.15 17.84
CA LYS A 379 -7.72 37.87 17.15
C LYS A 379 -8.49 36.79 17.90
N THR A 380 -9.29 36.03 17.17
CA THR A 380 -9.98 34.89 17.78
C THR A 380 -9.04 33.71 18.00
N LYS A 381 -9.50 32.74 18.79
CA LYS A 381 -8.92 31.39 18.78
C LYS A 381 -9.24 30.70 17.45
N LYS A 382 -8.69 29.50 17.27
CA LYS A 382 -9.03 28.62 16.16
C LYS A 382 -10.29 27.82 16.52
N TYR A 383 -11.31 27.85 15.67
CA TYR A 383 -12.60 27.19 15.87
C TYR A 383 -12.94 26.27 14.69
N GLN A 384 -13.52 25.12 14.98
CA GLN A 384 -14.13 24.25 13.96
C GLN A 384 -15.56 24.68 13.64
N PHE A 385 -16.26 25.24 14.64
CA PHE A 385 -17.65 25.64 14.52
C PHE A 385 -17.80 27.14 14.71
N ILE A 386 -18.60 27.78 13.86
CA ILE A 386 -19.02 29.17 14.01
C ILE A 386 -20.54 29.22 14.10
N LYS A 387 -21.08 29.83 15.15
CA LYS A 387 -22.52 30.00 15.36
C LYS A 387 -22.91 31.46 15.22
N PHE A 388 -23.93 31.74 14.42
CA PHE A 388 -24.70 32.98 14.46
C PHE A 388 -25.96 32.76 15.29
N ASP A 389 -26.28 33.69 16.18
CA ASP A 389 -27.39 33.57 17.13
C ASP A 389 -28.13 34.90 17.28
N HIS A 390 -29.37 34.95 16.82
CA HIS A 390 -30.24 36.13 16.88
C HIS A 390 -31.47 35.79 17.74
N PRO A 391 -31.80 36.63 18.75
CA PRO A 391 -32.95 36.39 19.63
C PRO A 391 -34.28 36.45 18.86
N PRO A 392 -35.37 35.84 19.37
CA PRO A 392 -36.68 35.93 18.74
C PRO A 392 -37.15 37.38 18.57
N VAL A 393 -37.71 37.69 17.41
CA VAL A 393 -38.40 38.97 17.16
C VAL A 393 -39.91 38.72 17.28
N LYS A 394 -40.55 39.37 18.26
CA LYS A 394 -42.00 39.24 18.51
C LYS A 394 -42.79 40.16 17.58
N VAL A 395 -43.11 39.70 16.37
CA VAL A 395 -43.91 40.47 15.40
C VAL A 395 -44.90 39.54 14.70
N ASP A 396 -46.16 39.93 14.65
CA ASP A 396 -47.21 39.21 13.93
C ASP A 396 -46.94 39.26 12.42
N LYS A 397 -46.46 38.14 11.86
CA LYS A 397 -46.25 37.82 10.42
C LYS A 397 -44.89 38.17 9.81
N ALA A 398 -44.00 38.86 10.52
CA ALA A 398 -42.73 39.26 9.95
C ALA A 398 -41.63 38.24 10.24
N VAL A 399 -40.79 37.96 9.24
CA VAL A 399 -39.84 36.84 9.24
C VAL A 399 -38.43 37.39 9.13
N MET A 400 -37.54 36.98 10.05
CA MET A 400 -36.13 37.39 10.03
C MET A 400 -35.43 36.79 8.81
N CYS A 401 -34.65 37.61 8.10
CA CYS A 401 -34.03 37.22 6.84
C CYS A 401 -32.55 37.59 6.77
N ILE A 402 -31.75 36.61 6.33
CA ILE A 402 -30.34 36.80 5.97
C ILE A 402 -30.19 36.41 4.50
N ASN A 403 -29.68 37.34 3.69
CA ASN A 403 -29.42 37.12 2.26
C ASN A 403 -28.04 36.49 2.05
N ALA A 404 -27.01 36.99 2.73
CA ALA A 404 -25.67 36.44 2.62
C ALA A 404 -24.89 36.54 3.94
N PHE A 405 -23.97 35.60 4.14
CA PHE A 405 -23.03 35.57 5.26
C PHE A 405 -21.64 35.15 4.78
N GLU A 406 -20.60 35.82 5.28
CA GLU A 406 -19.20 35.55 4.95
C GLU A 406 -18.31 35.74 6.18
N LEU A 407 -17.21 34.99 6.24
CA LEU A 407 -16.20 35.00 7.29
C LEU A 407 -14.84 35.36 6.69
N PHE A 408 -14.05 36.16 7.41
CA PHE A 408 -12.70 36.54 7.02
C PHE A 408 -11.71 36.12 8.10
N GLY A 409 -10.49 35.79 7.70
CA GLY A 409 -9.39 35.47 8.60
C GLY A 409 -8.47 34.40 8.04
N VAL A 410 -8.21 33.34 8.81
CA VAL A 410 -7.29 32.25 8.45
C VAL A 410 -8.03 30.93 8.38
N TYR A 411 -7.86 30.20 7.27
CA TYR A 411 -8.34 28.84 7.06
C TYR A 411 -7.15 27.88 7.09
N TYR A 412 -7.16 26.92 8.03
CA TYR A 412 -6.10 25.93 8.22
C TYR A 412 -6.53 24.60 7.56
N VAL A 413 -5.84 24.19 6.50
CA VAL A 413 -6.13 22.98 5.70
C VAL A 413 -5.56 21.72 6.34
#